data_AF-A0A0A2I914-F1
#
_entry.id   AF-A0A0A2I914-F1
#
_cell.length_a   1.000
_cell.length_b   1.000
_cell.length_c   1.000
_cell.angle_alpha   90.00
_cell.angle_beta   90.00
_cell.angle_gamma   90.00
#
_symmetry.space_group_name_H-M   'P 1'
#
loop_
_entity.id
_entity.type
_entity.pdbx_description
1 polymer ?
#
loop_
_entity_poly.entity_id
_entity_poly.type
_entity_poly.pdbx_seq_one_letter_code
_entity_poly.pdbx_strand_id
1 'polypeptide(L)'
;MPIHPPSATSTFEKDLQNRHLIYDYAAQDASGKPEKWRYEMWFESSSRINYAIHGGPMAGRINFQTADYQCIRAGEIWQCNWLEETGTICSLVYDIPRKKITTMLGFSKGHWENAEDAHGDKRNLRDLERWRGLAKIGIQTDRLLLNEQADILEDFWGKGDLVPCDMSLPTL
;
A
#
# COMPACT_ATOMS: atom_id res chain seq x y z
N MET A 1 -8.24 -23.23 3.37
CA MET A 1 -7.51 -22.28 4.22
C MET A 1 -6.04 -22.37 3.86
N PRO A 2 -5.34 -21.30 3.46
CA PRO A 2 -3.89 -21.39 3.35
C PRO A 2 -3.34 -21.57 4.77
N ILE A 3 -2.58 -22.65 4.94
CA ILE A 3 -1.88 -22.96 6.18
C ILE A 3 -0.59 -22.14 6.14
N HIS A 4 -0.58 -20.94 6.70
CA HIS A 4 0.68 -20.23 6.90
C HIS A 4 1.46 -20.95 8.01
N PRO A 5 2.68 -21.46 7.74
CA PRO A 5 3.43 -22.21 8.74
C PRO A 5 3.85 -21.29 9.91
N PRO A 6 3.96 -21.82 11.14
CA PRO A 6 4.29 -21.07 12.35
C PRO A 6 5.61 -20.28 12.33
N SER A 7 6.51 -20.54 11.37
CA SER A 7 7.79 -19.83 11.23
C SER A 7 7.67 -18.43 10.61
N ALA A 8 6.50 -18.07 10.07
CA ALA A 8 6.25 -16.76 9.49
C ALA A 8 6.17 -15.66 10.57
N THR A 9 5.67 -15.97 11.77
CA THR A 9 5.43 -14.98 12.83
C THR A 9 6.73 -14.40 13.38
N SER A 10 7.72 -15.22 13.75
CA SER A 10 8.99 -14.71 14.31
C SER A 10 9.83 -13.95 13.29
N THR A 11 9.72 -14.32 12.01
CA THR A 11 10.46 -13.63 10.94
C THR A 11 9.80 -12.29 10.62
N PHE A 12 8.46 -12.23 10.55
CA PHE A 12 7.72 -10.99 10.36
C PHE A 12 7.99 -10.00 11.50
N GLU A 13 7.94 -10.47 12.75
CA GLU A 13 8.23 -9.67 13.93
C GLU A 13 9.60 -9.00 13.87
N LYS A 14 10.61 -9.74 13.41
CA LYS A 14 11.96 -9.22 13.29
C LYS A 14 12.15 -8.26 12.11
N ASP A 15 11.51 -8.55 10.98
CA ASP A 15 11.82 -7.87 9.72
C ASP A 15 10.90 -6.69 9.41
N LEU A 16 9.62 -6.77 9.81
CA LEU A 16 8.55 -5.86 9.38
C LEU A 16 7.72 -5.28 10.52
N GLN A 17 7.47 -6.00 11.61
CA GLN A 17 6.56 -5.55 12.67
C GLN A 17 6.95 -4.19 13.24
N ASN A 18 6.07 -3.20 13.10
CA ASN A 18 6.31 -1.82 13.50
C ASN A 18 7.41 -1.09 12.69
N ARG A 19 7.77 -1.59 11.50
CA ARG A 19 8.69 -0.91 10.58
C ARG A 19 7.95 0.10 9.73
N HIS A 20 8.61 1.21 9.44
CA HIS A 20 8.06 2.36 8.75
C HIS A 20 8.99 2.78 7.62
N LEU A 21 8.43 2.99 6.43
CA LEU A 21 9.16 3.34 5.22
C LEU A 21 8.57 4.61 4.58
N ILE A 22 9.44 5.54 4.21
CA ILE A 22 9.12 6.65 3.31
C ILE A 22 9.89 6.43 2.01
N TYR A 23 9.20 6.50 0.87
CA TYR A 23 9.76 6.12 -0.41
C TYR A 23 9.19 6.97 -1.55
N ASP A 24 10.00 7.17 -2.59
CA ASP A 24 9.62 7.90 -3.80
C ASP A 24 9.58 6.93 -4.99
N TYR A 25 8.43 6.82 -5.66
CA TYR A 25 8.34 6.11 -6.94
C TYR A 25 9.09 6.88 -8.04
N ALA A 26 9.67 6.12 -8.96
CA ALA A 26 10.29 6.64 -10.19
C ALA A 26 9.24 6.94 -11.28
N ALA A 27 8.24 7.77 -10.94
CA ALA A 27 7.15 8.09 -11.83
C ALA A 27 7.53 9.13 -12.91
N GLN A 28 6.65 9.29 -13.91
CA GLN A 28 6.76 10.30 -14.95
C GLN A 28 5.42 11.03 -15.08
N ASP A 29 5.47 12.33 -15.36
CA ASP A 29 4.26 13.09 -15.70
C ASP A 29 3.75 12.74 -17.11
N ALA A 30 2.61 13.33 -17.50
CA ALA A 30 2.01 13.12 -18.83
C ALA A 30 2.92 13.53 -20.00
N SER A 31 3.96 14.32 -19.76
CA SER A 31 4.97 14.73 -20.76
C SER A 31 6.22 13.85 -20.75
N GLY A 32 6.28 12.83 -19.88
CA GLY A 32 7.43 11.95 -19.70
C GLY A 32 8.54 12.55 -18.84
N LYS A 33 8.29 13.68 -18.17
CA LYS A 33 9.27 14.28 -17.27
C LYS A 33 9.26 13.52 -15.94
N PRO A 34 10.43 13.21 -15.35
CA PRO A 34 10.49 12.56 -14.05
C PRO A 34 9.71 13.32 -12.99
N GLU A 35 8.81 12.62 -12.32
CA GLU A 35 8.07 13.08 -11.17
C GLU A 35 8.27 12.08 -10.03
N LYS A 36 8.48 12.58 -8.81
CA LYS A 36 8.60 11.72 -7.65
C LYS A 36 7.27 11.68 -6.93
N TRP A 37 6.66 10.51 -6.87
CA TRP A 37 5.47 10.31 -6.04
C TRP A 37 5.90 9.77 -4.69
N ARG A 38 5.79 10.61 -3.67
CA ARG A 38 6.16 10.26 -2.29
C ARG A 38 5.04 9.50 -1.59
N TYR A 39 5.40 8.39 -0.98
CA TYR A 39 4.51 7.53 -0.22
C TYR A 39 5.15 7.19 1.12
N GLU A 40 4.29 6.91 2.09
CA GLU A 40 4.66 6.55 3.46
C GLU A 40 3.87 5.29 3.85
N MET A 41 4.54 4.28 4.41
CA MET A 41 3.89 3.07 4.90
C MET A 41 4.43 2.65 6.27
N TRP A 42 3.56 2.05 7.07
CA TRP A 42 3.88 1.46 8.36
C TRP A 42 3.24 0.09 8.49
N PHE A 43 4.08 -0.93 8.69
CA PHE A 43 3.68 -2.31 8.95
C PHE A 43 3.27 -2.45 10.42
N GLU A 44 2.08 -1.95 10.76
CA GLU A 44 1.57 -1.92 12.14
C GLU A 44 1.53 -3.30 12.79
N SER A 45 1.10 -4.33 12.05
CA SER A 45 1.10 -5.71 12.54
C SER A 45 1.17 -6.73 11.40
N SER A 46 1.27 -8.02 11.76
CA SER A 46 1.19 -9.14 10.81
C SER A 46 -0.11 -9.23 10.00
N SER A 47 -1.09 -8.36 10.30
CA SER A 47 -2.37 -8.30 9.61
C SER A 47 -2.79 -6.88 9.25
N ARG A 48 -1.98 -5.85 9.51
CA ARG A 48 -2.33 -4.45 9.23
C ARG A 48 -1.16 -3.66 8.71
N ILE A 49 -1.43 -2.94 7.63
CA ILE A 49 -0.59 -1.87 7.11
C ILE A 49 -1.36 -0.55 7.19
N ASN A 50 -0.67 0.53 7.55
CA ASN A 50 -1.15 1.91 7.42
C ASN A 50 -0.28 2.61 6.38
N TYR A 51 -0.85 3.52 5.61
CA TYR A 51 -0.09 4.28 4.63
C TYR A 51 -0.75 5.62 4.31
N ALA A 52 0.09 6.55 3.86
CA ALA A 52 -0.33 7.85 3.35
C ALA A 52 0.36 8.13 2.01
N ILE A 53 -0.34 8.86 1.15
CA ILE A 53 0.14 9.24 -0.17
C ILE A 53 0.37 10.75 -0.19
N HIS A 54 1.60 11.16 -0.45
CA HIS A 54 2.05 12.55 -0.38
C HIS A 54 2.28 13.19 -1.75
N GLY A 55 2.35 12.39 -2.82
CA GLY A 55 2.55 12.87 -4.19
C GLY A 55 1.85 12.03 -5.25
N GLY A 56 1.78 12.58 -6.46
CA GLY A 56 1.07 11.98 -7.59
C GLY A 56 -0.44 12.13 -7.50
N PRO A 57 -1.20 11.45 -8.39
CA PRO A 57 -2.65 11.63 -8.53
C PRO A 57 -3.46 11.35 -7.25
N MET A 58 -2.92 10.54 -6.34
CA MET A 58 -3.59 10.11 -5.11
C MET A 58 -3.10 10.87 -3.86
N ALA A 59 -2.36 11.97 -4.02
CA ALA A 59 -1.85 12.77 -2.91
C ALA A 59 -3.00 13.28 -2.01
N GLY A 60 -2.91 13.01 -0.71
CA GLY A 60 -3.97 13.32 0.27
C GLY A 60 -4.83 12.12 0.68
N ARG A 61 -4.54 10.91 0.17
CA ARG A 61 -5.16 9.66 0.62
C ARG A 61 -4.41 9.06 1.82
N ILE A 62 -5.14 8.77 2.89
CA ILE A 62 -4.68 8.11 4.12
C ILE A 62 -5.49 6.84 4.33
N ASN A 63 -4.83 5.70 4.47
CA ASN A 63 -5.52 4.42 4.46
C ASN A 63 -4.87 3.40 5.41
N PHE A 64 -5.62 2.35 5.69
CA PHE A 64 -5.18 1.14 6.38
C PHE A 64 -5.85 -0.08 5.76
N GLN A 65 -5.18 -1.24 5.81
CA GLN A 65 -5.69 -2.42 5.12
C GLN A 65 -5.20 -3.72 5.77
N THR A 66 -6.03 -4.77 5.71
CA THR A 66 -5.56 -6.14 5.92
C THR A 66 -4.63 -6.50 4.79
N ALA A 67 -3.40 -6.88 5.11
CA ALA A 67 -2.40 -7.26 4.15
C ALA A 67 -1.91 -8.68 4.40
N ASP A 68 -1.65 -9.39 3.32
CA ASP A 68 -1.01 -10.70 3.31
C ASP A 68 0.49 -10.54 3.07
N TYR A 69 1.28 -11.23 3.88
CA TYR A 69 2.73 -11.17 3.83
C TYR A 69 3.32 -12.54 3.50
N GLN A 70 4.21 -12.56 2.51
CA GLN A 70 5.00 -13.73 2.18
C GLN A 70 6.48 -13.40 2.32
N CYS A 71 7.13 -14.08 3.27
CA CYS A 71 8.58 -14.06 3.37
C CYS A 71 9.16 -14.82 2.16
N ILE A 72 9.88 -14.13 1.29
CA ILE A 72 10.61 -14.75 0.18
C ILE A 72 12.00 -15.16 0.67
N ARG A 73 12.66 -14.26 1.41
CA ARG A 73 13.96 -14.53 2.04
C ARG A 73 14.09 -13.71 3.32
N ALA A 74 14.20 -14.39 4.46
CA ALA A 74 14.26 -13.76 5.78
C ALA A 74 15.39 -12.73 5.88
N GLY A 75 15.10 -11.56 6.45
CA GLY A 75 16.01 -10.42 6.57
C GLY A 75 16.26 -9.67 5.26
N GLU A 76 15.69 -10.12 4.13
CA GLU A 76 16.08 -9.62 2.81
C GLU A 76 14.90 -9.23 1.92
N ILE A 77 13.96 -10.15 1.66
CA ILE A 77 12.91 -9.94 0.65
C ILE A 77 11.55 -10.39 1.19
N TRP A 78 10.58 -9.49 1.11
CA TRP A 78 9.19 -9.72 1.46
C TRP A 78 8.26 -9.34 0.32
N GLN A 79 7.20 -10.11 0.12
CA GLN A 79 6.07 -9.71 -0.70
C GLN A 79 4.89 -9.34 0.21
N CYS A 80 4.29 -8.19 -0.04
CA CYS A 80 3.18 -7.65 0.74
C CYS A 80 2.03 -7.34 -0.22
N ASN A 81 0.84 -7.89 0.03
CA ASN A 81 -0.29 -7.81 -0.90
C ASN A 81 -1.57 -7.41 -0.19
N TRP A 82 -2.44 -6.66 -0.86
CA TRP A 82 -3.78 -6.37 -0.36
C TRP A 82 -4.75 -5.96 -1.46
N LEU A 83 -6.05 -6.02 -1.13
CA LEU A 83 -7.15 -5.48 -1.93
C LEU A 83 -7.76 -4.28 -1.19
N GLU A 84 -8.00 -3.17 -1.88
CA GLU A 84 -8.60 -1.97 -1.31
C GLU A 84 -10.09 -1.86 -1.64
N GLU A 85 -10.84 -1.06 -0.87
CA GLU A 85 -12.26 -0.79 -1.09
C GLU A 85 -12.57 -0.01 -2.36
N THR A 86 -11.57 0.64 -2.94
CA THR A 86 -11.62 1.21 -4.30
C THR A 86 -11.61 0.13 -5.38
N GLY A 87 -11.39 -1.12 -4.99
CA GLY A 87 -11.16 -2.26 -5.86
C GLY A 87 -9.70 -2.41 -6.27
N THR A 88 -8.80 -1.48 -5.94
CA THR A 88 -7.37 -1.57 -6.31
C THR A 88 -6.69 -2.78 -5.70
N ILE A 89 -5.90 -3.47 -6.51
CA ILE A 89 -5.02 -4.57 -6.07
C ILE A 89 -3.63 -3.99 -5.89
N CYS A 90 -3.04 -4.14 -4.71
CA CYS A 90 -1.66 -3.81 -4.47
C CYS A 90 -0.85 -5.09 -4.25
N SER A 91 0.23 -5.24 -5.01
CA SER A 91 1.29 -6.20 -4.74
C SER A 91 2.61 -5.45 -4.73
N LEU A 92 3.38 -5.57 -3.65
CA LEU A 92 4.71 -4.98 -3.56
C LEU A 92 5.72 -6.00 -3.08
N VAL A 93 6.94 -5.88 -3.59
CA VAL A 93 8.13 -6.58 -3.11
C VAL A 93 9.03 -5.55 -2.44
N TYR A 94 9.33 -5.77 -1.16
CA TYR A 94 10.28 -4.98 -0.40
C TYR A 94 11.63 -5.72 -0.36
N ASP A 95 12.64 -5.13 -1.02
CA ASP A 95 14.05 -5.54 -0.95
C ASP A 95 14.74 -4.68 0.13
N ILE A 96 14.90 -5.27 1.32
CA ILE A 96 15.46 -4.62 2.51
C ILE A 96 16.91 -4.18 2.27
N PRO A 97 17.85 -5.04 1.82
CA PRO A 97 19.25 -4.66 1.65
C PRO A 97 19.44 -3.59 0.58
N ARG A 98 18.67 -3.64 -0.51
CA ARG A 98 18.77 -2.65 -1.60
C ARG A 98 17.98 -1.39 -1.36
N LYS A 99 17.18 -1.32 -0.28
CA LYS A 99 16.31 -0.18 0.02
C LYS A 99 15.39 0.17 -1.15
N LYS A 100 14.77 -0.86 -1.74
CA LYS A 100 13.89 -0.72 -2.90
C LYS A 100 12.54 -1.39 -2.68
N ILE A 101 11.53 -0.79 -3.28
CA ILE A 101 10.21 -1.40 -3.45
C ILE A 101 9.99 -1.59 -4.95
N THR A 102 9.42 -2.73 -5.34
CA THR A 102 8.89 -2.98 -6.69
C THR A 102 7.43 -3.32 -6.57
N THR A 103 6.57 -2.65 -7.33
CA THR A 103 5.12 -2.86 -7.25
C THR A 103 4.51 -3.34 -8.56
N MET A 104 3.42 -4.07 -8.42
CA MET A 104 2.36 -4.17 -9.41
C MET A 104 1.10 -3.62 -8.75
N LEU A 105 0.62 -2.49 -9.24
CA LEU A 105 -0.63 -1.89 -8.81
C LEU A 105 -1.67 -2.11 -9.91
N GLY A 106 -2.79 -2.72 -9.56
CA GLY A 106 -3.95 -2.88 -10.45
C GLY A 106 -5.04 -1.91 -10.05
N PHE A 107 -4.95 -0.65 -10.49
CA PHE A 107 -5.96 0.36 -10.20
C PHE A 107 -7.28 0.00 -10.88
N SER A 108 -8.39 0.03 -10.13
CA SER A 108 -9.71 -0.07 -10.75
C SER A 108 -9.95 1.16 -11.64
N LYS A 109 -10.81 1.03 -12.64
CA LYS A 109 -11.17 2.13 -13.53
C LYS A 109 -11.69 3.34 -12.74
N GLY A 110 -12.61 3.10 -11.80
CA GLY A 110 -13.15 4.15 -10.93
C GLY A 110 -12.08 4.87 -10.13
N HIS A 111 -11.15 4.14 -9.52
CA HIS A 111 -10.06 4.76 -8.75
C HIS A 111 -9.16 5.60 -9.64
N TRP A 112 -8.73 5.07 -10.79
CA TRP A 112 -7.79 5.77 -11.66
C TRP A 112 -8.39 7.02 -12.32
N GLU A 113 -9.58 6.90 -12.90
CA GLU A 113 -10.22 8.00 -13.65
C GLU A 113 -10.82 9.07 -12.73
N ASN A 114 -11.02 8.77 -11.44
CA ASN A 114 -11.60 9.69 -10.45
C ASN A 114 -10.69 9.77 -9.21
N ALA A 115 -9.39 10.01 -9.43
CA ALA A 115 -8.36 10.00 -8.39
C ALA A 115 -8.66 10.90 -7.18
N GLU A 116 -9.18 12.10 -7.41
CA GLU A 116 -9.58 13.07 -6.37
C GLU A 116 -10.64 12.49 -5.41
N ASP A 117 -11.58 11.68 -5.92
CA ASP A 117 -12.58 11.03 -5.08
C ASP A 117 -11.98 9.93 -4.19
N ALA A 118 -10.76 9.48 -4.47
CA ALA A 118 -10.03 8.54 -3.63
C ALA A 118 -9.21 9.21 -2.51
N HIS A 119 -9.17 10.54 -2.44
CA HIS A 119 -8.54 11.28 -1.34
C HIS A 119 -9.34 11.16 -0.03
N GLY A 120 -8.74 11.57 1.08
CA GLY A 120 -9.34 11.53 2.42
C GLY A 120 -8.81 10.40 3.29
N ASP A 121 -9.50 10.11 4.39
CA ASP A 121 -9.08 9.09 5.37
C ASP A 121 -10.12 7.97 5.44
N LYS A 122 -9.68 6.71 5.29
CA LYS A 122 -10.56 5.54 5.41
C LYS A 122 -11.37 5.50 6.70
N ARG A 123 -10.82 6.06 7.77
CA ARG A 123 -11.48 6.13 9.09
C ARG A 123 -12.73 7.00 9.06
N ASN A 124 -12.86 7.89 8.07
CA ASN A 124 -14.06 8.64 7.79
C ASN A 124 -15.05 7.80 6.97
N LEU A 125 -16.23 7.53 7.54
CA LEU A 125 -17.26 6.71 6.89
C LEU A 125 -17.73 7.27 5.53
N ARG A 126 -17.70 8.59 5.33
CA ARG A 126 -18.09 9.19 4.04
C ARG A 126 -17.05 8.94 2.97
N ASP A 127 -15.77 8.99 3.33
CA ASP A 127 -14.67 8.70 2.40
C ASP A 127 -14.68 7.21 2.05
N LEU A 128 -14.82 6.33 3.05
CA LEU A 128 -14.94 4.89 2.83
C LEU A 128 -16.11 4.52 1.89
N GLU A 129 -17.29 5.11 2.09
CA GLU A 129 -18.45 4.84 1.21
C GLU A 129 -18.22 5.38 -0.21
N ARG A 130 -17.60 6.56 -0.35
CA ARG A 130 -17.20 7.10 -1.64
C ARG A 130 -16.25 6.14 -2.36
N TRP A 131 -15.25 5.62 -1.67
CA TRP A 131 -14.28 4.67 -2.24
C TRP A 131 -14.91 3.35 -2.67
N ARG A 132 -15.86 2.82 -1.89
CA ARG A 132 -16.67 1.65 -2.30
C ARG A 132 -17.52 1.93 -3.54
N GLY A 133 -17.94 3.18 -3.73
CA GLY A 133 -18.57 3.65 -4.96
C GLY A 133 -17.64 3.52 -6.17
N LEU A 134 -16.37 3.92 -6.03
CA LEU A 134 -15.36 3.84 -7.09
C LEU A 134 -15.14 2.40 -7.57
N ALA A 135 -15.16 1.42 -6.67
CA ALA A 135 -15.00 0.00 -7.03
C ALA A 135 -16.10 -0.55 -7.95
N LYS A 136 -17.24 0.14 -8.06
CA LYS A 136 -18.37 -0.25 -8.91
C LYS A 136 -18.25 0.27 -10.34
N ILE A 137 -17.24 1.08 -10.64
CA ILE A 137 -17.02 1.67 -11.96
C ILE A 137 -16.04 0.80 -12.75
N GLY A 138 -16.51 0.29 -13.89
CA GLY A 138 -15.75 -0.61 -14.77
C GLY A 138 -15.82 -2.08 -14.36
N ILE A 139 -15.04 -2.91 -15.03
CA ILE A 139 -14.89 -4.34 -14.75
C ILE A 139 -13.43 -4.72 -14.49
N GLN A 140 -13.17 -5.96 -14.10
CA GLN A 140 -11.81 -6.42 -13.74
C GLN A 140 -10.77 -6.22 -14.86
N THR A 141 -11.19 -6.31 -16.12
CA THR A 141 -10.31 -6.13 -17.28
C THR A 141 -10.05 -4.67 -17.62
N ASP A 142 -10.75 -3.72 -17.01
CA ASP A 142 -10.56 -2.28 -17.23
C ASP A 142 -9.44 -1.69 -16.35
N ARG A 143 -8.77 -2.53 -15.57
CA ARG A 143 -7.73 -2.07 -14.64
C ARG A 143 -6.54 -1.49 -15.37
N LEU A 144 -6.05 -0.36 -14.87
CA LEU A 144 -4.72 0.11 -15.22
C LEU A 144 -3.69 -0.67 -14.39
N LEU A 145 -2.78 -1.34 -15.09
CA LEU A 145 -1.61 -1.95 -14.47
C LEU A 145 -0.46 -0.95 -14.46
N LEU A 146 0.01 -0.61 -13.26
CA LEU A 146 1.17 0.23 -13.05
C LEU A 146 2.26 -0.60 -12.37
N ASN A 147 3.42 -0.70 -13.02
CA ASN A 147 4.57 -1.44 -12.50
C ASN A 147 5.72 -0.47 -12.30
N GLU A 148 5.99 -0.11 -11.04
CA GLU A 148 6.95 0.92 -10.71
C GLU A 148 7.93 0.46 -9.64
N GLN A 149 9.13 1.05 -9.68
CA GLN A 149 10.08 0.93 -8.58
C GLN A 149 10.10 2.21 -7.76
N ALA A 150 10.37 2.05 -6.47
CA ALA A 150 10.62 3.15 -5.57
C ALA A 150 11.93 2.96 -4.82
N ASP A 151 12.58 4.09 -4.55
CA ASP A 151 13.73 4.18 -3.66
C ASP A 151 13.25 4.54 -2.25
N ILE A 152 13.69 3.78 -1.25
CA ILE A 152 13.40 4.05 0.15
C ILE A 152 14.32 5.15 0.65
N LEU A 153 13.73 6.24 1.10
CA LEU A 153 14.41 7.41 1.65
C LEU A 153 14.66 7.25 3.15
N GLU A 154 13.64 6.79 3.86
CA GLU A 154 13.67 6.59 5.31
C GLU A 154 13.16 5.20 5.67
N ASP A 155 13.81 4.59 6.64
CA ASP A 155 13.55 3.24 7.11
C ASP A 155 13.82 3.21 8.62
N PHE A 156 12.75 3.20 9.41
CA PHE A 156 12.82 3.28 10.86
C PHE A 156 11.72 2.44 11.52
N TRP A 157 11.69 2.43 12.85
CA TRP A 157 10.70 1.69 13.64
C TRP A 157 9.80 2.65 14.42
N GLY A 158 8.52 2.33 14.47
CA GLY A 158 7.49 3.17 15.07
C GLY A 158 6.50 3.70 14.04
N LYS A 159 5.37 4.22 14.53
CA LYS A 159 4.28 4.70 13.69
C LYS A 159 4.61 5.94 12.85
N GLY A 160 5.63 6.71 13.22
CA GLY A 160 5.86 8.04 12.65
C GLY A 160 4.64 8.94 12.84
N ASP A 161 4.23 9.62 11.76
CA ASP A 161 3.06 10.50 11.76
C ASP A 161 1.76 9.76 11.42
N LEU A 162 1.85 8.49 10.99
CA LEU A 162 0.67 7.67 10.75
C LEU A 162 -0.11 7.39 12.06
N VAL A 163 -1.41 7.21 11.88
CA VAL A 163 -2.37 6.91 12.95
C VAL A 163 -2.60 5.40 12.99
N PRO A 164 -2.54 4.74 14.16
CA PRO A 164 -2.95 3.35 14.31
C PRO A 164 -4.35 3.09 13.77
N CYS A 165 -4.61 1.86 13.30
CA CYS A 165 -5.97 1.46 12.96
C CYS A 165 -6.60 0.69 14.13
N ASP A 166 -7.89 0.88 14.35
CA ASP A 166 -8.65 -0.01 15.22
C ASP A 166 -8.82 -1.34 14.49
N MET A 167 -8.32 -2.42 15.08
CA MET A 167 -8.37 -3.77 14.51
C MET A 167 -9.80 -4.27 14.21
N SER A 168 -10.81 -3.69 14.88
CA SER A 168 -12.22 -3.99 14.64
C SER A 168 -12.78 -3.34 13.37
N LEU A 169 -12.10 -2.34 12.80
CA LEU A 169 -12.54 -1.71 11.56
C LEU A 169 -12.42 -2.71 10.40
N PRO A 170 -13.48 -2.83 9.56
CA PRO A 170 -13.49 -3.79 8.48
C PRO A 170 -12.55 -3.34 7.37
N THR A 171 -11.98 -4.34 6.70
CA THR A 171 -11.29 -4.20 5.42
C THR A 171 -11.81 -5.28 4.47
N LEU A 172 -11.44 -5.19 3.20
CA LEU A 172 -11.50 -6.35 2.30
C LEU A 172 -10.43 -7.39 2.64
#